data_AF-A0A7S7LYX6-F1
#
_entry.id   AF-A0A7S7LYX6-F1
#
_cell.length_a   1.000
_cell.length_b   1.000
_cell.length_c   1.000
_cell.angle_alpha   90.00
_cell.angle_beta   90.00
_cell.angle_gamma   90.00
#
_symmetry.space_group_name_H-M   'P 1'
#
loop_
_entity.id
_entity.type
_entity.pdbx_description
1 polymer ?
#
loop_
_entity_poly.entity_id
_entity_poly.type
_entity_poly.pdbx_seq_one_letter_code
_entity_poly.pdbx_strand_id
1 'polypeptide(L)'
;MFNDKQNQVLAYELDSSRIKSRSKGNINLSYLEAFDVLETANRIFGYGNWSYSITSLEEVSQETNPNQNIVLCYKAVIVVTVHDMQHAKQVQREDVGFGTGIAKTLADAHEGAAKEAVTDAIKRSFRSFGNQFGNSLYDKSRNQNQPQIQQPQQYSQPSQQQIQQTPSQQQHPQQSHNPYDYSSLYNLGLTILEQGQNLIVMGDDMYNKRDSIKACGFRFDTPSKTWWKPIDQQQVA
;
A
#
# COMPACT_ATOMS: atom_id res chain seq x y z
N MET A 1 -9.81 16.73 16.08
CA MET A 1 -8.90 16.73 14.89
C MET A 1 -7.69 15.86 15.24
N PHE A 2 -7.00 15.26 14.26
CA PHE A 2 -6.15 14.06 14.46
C PHE A 2 -5.18 14.14 15.64
N ASN A 3 -5.08 13.04 16.40
CA ASN A 3 -4.11 12.92 17.50
C ASN A 3 -2.69 12.66 16.99
N ASP A 4 -1.69 12.77 17.86
CA ASP A 4 -0.28 12.64 17.49
C ASP A 4 0.04 11.29 16.84
N LYS A 5 -0.56 10.20 17.35
CA LYS A 5 -0.40 8.86 16.77
C LYS A 5 -0.94 8.79 15.34
N GLN A 6 -2.11 9.38 15.08
CA GLN A 6 -2.68 9.44 13.73
C GLN A 6 -1.81 10.27 12.79
N ASN A 7 -1.34 11.45 13.23
CA ASN A 7 -0.46 12.30 12.43
C ASN A 7 0.85 11.59 12.08
N GLN A 8 1.46 10.91 13.05
CA GLN A 8 2.69 10.14 12.84
C GLN A 8 2.47 9.00 11.84
N VAL A 9 1.40 8.22 12.00
CA VAL A 9 1.09 7.13 11.07
C VAL A 9 0.84 7.65 9.66
N LEU A 10 0.06 8.72 9.49
CA LEU A 10 -0.21 9.32 8.17
C LEU A 10 1.06 9.81 7.46
N ALA A 11 2.07 10.24 8.22
CA ALA A 11 3.35 10.72 7.70
C ALA A 11 4.33 9.61 7.31
N TYR A 12 4.20 8.41 7.89
CA TYR A 12 5.12 7.29 7.62
C TYR A 12 5.24 6.96 6.14
N GLU A 13 6.41 6.46 5.78
CA GLU A 13 6.65 5.95 4.44
C GLU A 13 5.69 4.81 4.10
N LEU A 14 5.30 4.76 2.83
CA LEU A 14 4.40 3.76 2.32
C LEU A 14 5.17 2.46 2.10
N ASP A 15 4.72 1.37 2.71
CA ASP A 15 5.31 0.05 2.48
C ASP A 15 5.17 -0.34 1.01
N SER A 16 6.30 -0.70 0.39
CA SER A 16 6.38 -1.19 -0.99
C SER A 16 5.46 -2.38 -1.27
N SER A 17 5.19 -3.25 -0.28
CA SER A 17 4.31 -4.42 -0.43
C SER A 17 2.86 -4.07 -0.76
N ARG A 18 2.42 -2.88 -0.32
CA ARG A 18 1.08 -2.33 -0.57
C ARG A 18 0.96 -1.77 -1.98
N ILE A 19 2.08 -1.43 -2.61
CA ILE A 19 2.12 -0.81 -3.93
C ILE A 19 1.93 -1.88 -5.01
N LYS A 20 0.91 -1.68 -5.84
CA LYS A 20 0.69 -2.46 -7.06
C LYS A 20 1.14 -1.66 -8.28
N SER A 21 1.44 -2.36 -9.36
CA SER A 21 1.83 -1.75 -10.62
C SER A 21 0.98 -2.31 -11.76
N ARG A 22 0.57 -1.43 -12.68
CA ARG A 22 -0.08 -1.82 -13.93
C ARG A 22 0.63 -1.16 -15.11
N SER A 23 0.75 -1.88 -16.22
CA SER A 23 1.25 -1.32 -17.47
C SER A 23 0.09 -0.77 -18.30
N LYS A 24 0.19 0.47 -18.74
CA LYS A 24 -0.77 1.10 -19.67
C LYS A 24 0.02 1.68 -20.84
N GLY A 25 0.00 1.00 -21.98
CA GLY A 25 0.93 1.32 -23.08
C GLY A 25 2.38 1.15 -22.62
N ASN A 26 3.20 2.18 -22.82
CA ASN A 26 4.63 2.15 -22.46
C ASN A 26 4.95 2.65 -21.05
N ILE A 27 3.94 2.95 -20.23
CA ILE A 27 4.12 3.45 -18.87
C ILE A 27 3.68 2.42 -17.82
N ASN A 28 4.49 2.27 -16.78
CA ASN A 28 4.10 1.54 -15.57
C ASN A 28 3.58 2.55 -14.55
N LEU A 29 2.38 2.29 -14.06
CA LEU A 29 1.69 3.13 -13.07
C LEU A 29 1.63 2.39 -11.75
N SER A 30 2.17 3.00 -10.70
CA SER A 30 2.05 2.51 -9.32
C SER A 30 0.75 3.01 -8.68
N TYR A 31 0.06 2.16 -7.94
CA TYR A 31 -1.21 2.49 -7.29
C TYR A 31 -1.42 1.65 -6.02
N LEU A 32 -2.34 2.13 -5.17
CA LEU A 32 -2.91 1.35 -4.07
C LEU A 32 -4.27 0.78 -4.48
N GLU A 33 -4.54 -0.46 -4.08
CA GLU A 33 -5.85 -1.08 -4.25
C GLU A 33 -6.89 -0.44 -3.33
N ALA A 34 -8.15 -0.49 -3.74
CA ALA A 34 -9.25 0.13 -2.99
C ALA A 34 -9.37 -0.47 -1.58
N PHE A 35 -9.34 -1.79 -1.48
CA PHE A 35 -9.43 -2.51 -0.20
C PHE A 35 -8.34 -2.04 0.78
N ASP A 36 -7.09 -1.91 0.32
CA ASP A 36 -5.97 -1.45 1.15
C ASP A 36 -6.16 0.00 1.65
N VAL A 37 -6.69 0.89 0.80
CA VAL A 37 -7.04 2.27 1.18
C VAL A 37 -8.15 2.28 2.24
N LEU A 38 -9.22 1.51 2.05
CA LEU A 38 -10.34 1.44 2.99
C LEU A 38 -9.91 0.84 4.33
N GLU A 39 -9.12 -0.24 4.32
CA GLU A 39 -8.63 -0.87 5.53
C GLU A 39 -7.64 0.03 6.29
N THR A 40 -6.84 0.81 5.55
CA THR A 40 -5.98 1.83 6.15
C THR A 40 -6.79 2.94 6.81
N ALA A 41 -7.90 3.38 6.21
CA ALA A 41 -8.81 4.33 6.84
C ALA A 41 -9.44 3.77 8.12
N ASN A 42 -9.90 2.50 8.08
CA ASN A 42 -10.41 1.81 9.26
C ASN A 42 -9.37 1.72 10.39
N ARG A 43 -8.12 1.40 10.06
CA ARG A 43 -7.02 1.27 11.03
C ARG A 43 -6.59 2.61 11.64
N ILE A 44 -6.54 3.68 10.85
CA ILE A 44 -6.05 4.99 11.31
C ILE A 44 -7.16 5.79 11.99
N PHE A 45 -8.35 5.83 11.39
CA PHE A 45 -9.45 6.67 11.85
C PHE A 45 -10.43 5.91 12.74
N GLY A 46 -10.62 4.61 12.50
CA GLY A 46 -11.63 3.78 13.16
C GLY A 46 -12.90 3.65 12.31
N TYR A 47 -13.53 2.47 12.31
CA TYR A 47 -14.69 2.14 11.48
C TYR A 47 -15.86 3.12 11.59
N GLY A 48 -16.07 3.73 12.76
CA GLY A 48 -17.16 4.69 13.00
C GLY A 48 -16.81 6.15 12.72
N ASN A 49 -15.52 6.47 12.52
CA ASN A 49 -15.04 7.86 12.54
C ASN A 49 -14.74 8.40 11.14
N TRP A 50 -15.04 7.66 10.08
CA TRP A 50 -14.92 8.16 8.72
C TRP A 50 -16.09 7.66 7.87
N SER A 51 -16.44 8.45 6.85
CA SER A 51 -17.46 8.13 5.87
C SER A 51 -17.13 8.78 4.53
N TYR A 52 -17.87 8.41 3.49
CA TYR A 52 -17.82 9.11 2.22
C TYR A 52 -19.23 9.27 1.64
N SER A 53 -19.44 10.31 0.85
CA SER A 53 -20.66 10.57 0.11
C SER A 53 -20.36 10.80 -1.36
N ILE A 54 -21.18 10.22 -2.23
CA ILE A 54 -21.14 10.47 -3.67
C ILE A 54 -21.96 11.74 -3.94
N THR A 55 -21.28 12.83 -4.26
CA THR A 55 -21.91 14.12 -4.56
C THR A 55 -22.46 14.15 -5.97
N SER A 56 -21.73 13.56 -6.92
CA SER A 56 -22.16 13.41 -8.33
C SER A 56 -21.57 12.12 -8.91
N LEU A 57 -22.34 11.49 -9.80
CA LEU A 57 -21.91 10.37 -10.63
C LEU A 57 -22.56 10.54 -12.02
N GLU A 58 -21.75 10.92 -13.00
CA GLU A 58 -22.22 11.35 -14.32
C GLU A 58 -21.55 10.51 -15.41
N GLU A 59 -22.35 10.04 -16.37
CA GLU A 59 -21.82 9.60 -17.66
C GLU A 59 -21.28 10.82 -18.42
N VAL A 60 -20.06 10.74 -18.91
CA VAL A 60 -19.41 11.83 -19.65
C VAL A 60 -19.21 11.53 -21.13
N SER A 61 -19.17 10.25 -21.51
CA SER A 61 -19.10 9.83 -22.91
C SER A 61 -19.53 8.38 -23.09
N GLN A 62 -20.11 8.10 -24.26
CA GLN A 62 -20.42 6.75 -24.73
C GLN A 62 -19.99 6.60 -26.18
N GLU A 63 -19.28 5.52 -26.49
CA GLU A 63 -18.90 5.16 -27.86
C GLU A 63 -18.88 3.65 -28.07
N THR A 64 -18.71 3.22 -29.31
CA THR A 64 -18.46 1.82 -29.67
C THR A 64 -17.07 1.72 -30.29
N ASN A 65 -16.22 0.86 -29.73
CA ASN A 65 -14.87 0.67 -30.26
C ASN A 65 -14.85 -0.25 -31.49
N PRO A 66 -13.72 -0.39 -32.22
CA PRO A 66 -13.63 -1.23 -33.41
C PRO A 66 -13.99 -2.71 -33.19
N ASN A 67 -13.87 -3.19 -31.95
CA ASN A 67 -14.23 -4.55 -31.56
C ASN A 67 -15.72 -4.72 -31.22
N GLN A 68 -16.55 -3.72 -31.52
CA GLN A 68 -17.98 -3.71 -31.20
C GLN A 68 -18.25 -3.85 -29.69
N ASN A 69 -17.37 -3.30 -28.86
CA ASN A 69 -17.65 -3.14 -27.43
C ASN A 69 -18.17 -1.73 -27.18
N ILE A 70 -19.11 -1.61 -26.26
CA ILE A 70 -19.53 -0.34 -25.69
C ILE A 70 -18.42 0.14 -24.76
N VAL A 71 -18.03 1.39 -24.91
CA VAL A 71 -17.07 2.09 -24.06
C VAL A 71 -17.78 3.26 -23.41
N LEU A 72 -17.87 3.22 -22.09
CA LEU A 72 -18.51 4.24 -21.27
C LEU A 72 -17.49 4.87 -20.34
N CYS A 73 -17.59 6.19 -20.17
CA CYS A 73 -16.80 6.92 -19.22
C CYS A 73 -17.70 7.58 -18.19
N TYR A 74 -17.32 7.47 -16.92
CA TYR A 74 -18.01 8.08 -15.81
C TYR A 74 -17.06 9.00 -15.02
N LYS A 75 -17.63 10.08 -14.51
CA LYS A 75 -16.98 11.00 -13.56
C LYS A 75 -17.75 10.95 -12.24
N ALA A 76 -17.04 10.75 -11.15
CA ALA A 76 -17.61 10.80 -9.81
C ALA A 76 -16.98 11.95 -9.01
N VAL A 77 -17.76 12.64 -8.18
CA VAL A 77 -17.26 13.60 -7.18
C VAL A 77 -17.58 13.04 -5.81
N ILE A 78 -16.57 12.85 -4.96
CA ILE A 78 -16.72 12.24 -3.64
C ILE A 78 -16.11 13.09 -2.54
N VAL A 79 -16.87 13.29 -1.48
CA VAL A 79 -16.40 13.88 -0.22
C VAL A 79 -16.13 12.76 0.76
N VAL A 80 -14.89 12.67 1.25
CA VAL A 80 -14.52 11.87 2.43
C VAL A 80 -14.58 12.76 3.65
N THR A 81 -15.32 12.34 4.68
CA THR A 81 -15.42 13.03 5.96
C THR A 81 -14.75 12.17 7.04
N VAL A 82 -13.87 12.77 7.84
CA VAL A 82 -13.25 12.11 8.99
C VAL A 82 -13.52 12.92 10.25
N HIS A 83 -14.04 12.26 11.27
CA HIS A 83 -14.35 12.80 12.58
C HIS A 83 -13.22 12.50 13.58
N ASP A 84 -13.12 13.31 14.63
CA ASP A 84 -12.37 12.90 15.80
C ASP A 84 -13.14 11.91 16.67
N MET A 85 -12.46 11.34 17.68
CA MET A 85 -13.02 10.27 18.51
C MET A 85 -14.31 10.68 19.26
N GLN A 86 -14.50 11.97 19.51
CA GLN A 86 -15.69 12.50 20.17
C GLN A 86 -16.77 12.95 19.18
N HIS A 87 -16.54 12.80 17.87
CA HIS A 87 -17.39 13.33 16.80
C HIS A 87 -17.69 14.84 16.93
N ALA A 88 -16.84 15.58 17.62
CA ALA A 88 -17.01 17.02 17.89
C ALA A 88 -16.42 17.88 16.77
N LYS A 89 -15.40 17.37 16.08
CA LYS A 89 -14.76 18.03 14.94
C LYS A 89 -14.67 17.08 13.76
N GLN A 90 -14.69 17.64 12.55
CA GLN A 90 -14.51 16.90 11.32
C GLN A 90 -13.58 17.62 10.35
N VAL A 91 -13.01 16.86 9.42
CA VAL A 91 -12.28 17.34 8.25
C VAL A 91 -12.84 16.65 7.02
N GLN A 92 -12.97 17.40 5.93
CA GLN A 92 -13.50 16.91 4.67
C GLN A 92 -12.47 17.07 3.56
N ARG A 93 -12.42 16.09 2.66
CA ARG A 93 -11.59 16.11 1.45
C ARG A 93 -12.47 15.68 0.28
N GLU A 94 -12.56 16.56 -0.71
CA GLU A 94 -13.29 16.30 -1.94
C GLU A 94 -12.29 16.11 -3.08
N ASP A 95 -12.55 15.14 -3.94
CA ASP A 95 -11.84 14.96 -5.19
C ASP A 95 -12.77 14.33 -6.24
N VAL A 96 -12.32 14.37 -7.48
CA VAL A 96 -12.97 13.77 -8.64
C VAL A 96 -12.29 12.45 -8.98
N GLY A 97 -13.06 11.47 -9.43
CA GLY A 97 -12.56 10.22 -9.97
C GLY A 97 -13.12 9.94 -11.36
N PHE A 98 -12.39 9.13 -12.11
CA PHE A 98 -12.77 8.76 -13.46
C PHE A 98 -12.74 7.24 -13.65
N GLY A 99 -13.73 6.71 -14.35
CA GLY A 99 -13.85 5.28 -14.62
C GLY A 99 -14.22 4.99 -16.07
N THR A 100 -13.71 3.89 -16.61
CA THR A 100 -13.99 3.46 -17.97
C THR A 100 -14.49 2.02 -17.98
N GLY A 101 -15.73 1.83 -18.42
CA GLY A 101 -16.33 0.52 -18.61
C GLY A 101 -16.27 0.11 -20.06
N ILE A 102 -15.75 -1.09 -20.33
CA ILE A 102 -15.67 -1.66 -21.68
C ILE A 102 -16.33 -3.03 -21.65
N ALA A 103 -17.48 -3.18 -22.30
CA ALA A 103 -18.20 -4.44 -22.32
C ALA A 103 -19.02 -4.64 -23.58
N LYS A 104 -19.54 -5.86 -23.75
CA LYS A 104 -20.48 -6.20 -24.84
C LYS A 104 -21.88 -5.68 -24.59
N THR A 105 -22.29 -5.60 -23.33
CA THR A 105 -23.61 -5.11 -22.94
C THR A 105 -23.49 -3.72 -22.33
N LEU A 106 -24.56 -2.93 -22.49
CA LEU A 106 -24.63 -1.59 -21.92
C LEU A 106 -24.60 -1.64 -20.38
N ALA A 107 -25.29 -2.61 -19.79
CA ALA A 107 -25.37 -2.79 -18.35
C ALA A 107 -23.98 -3.05 -17.73
N ASP A 108 -23.20 -3.98 -18.28
CA ASP A 108 -21.87 -4.30 -17.76
C ASP A 108 -20.89 -3.12 -17.92
N ALA A 109 -21.02 -2.36 -19.02
CA ALA A 109 -20.21 -1.17 -19.25
C ALA A 109 -20.55 -0.05 -18.26
N HIS A 110 -21.83 0.22 -17.97
CA HIS A 110 -22.22 1.17 -16.92
C HIS A 110 -21.72 0.72 -15.55
N GLU A 111 -21.89 -0.55 -15.21
CA GLU A 111 -21.46 -1.11 -13.93
C GLU A 111 -19.95 -0.93 -13.72
N GLY A 112 -19.14 -1.29 -14.72
CA GLY A 112 -17.68 -1.14 -14.67
C GLY A 112 -17.24 0.32 -14.55
N ALA A 113 -17.76 1.19 -15.41
CA ALA A 113 -17.40 2.60 -15.44
C ALA A 113 -17.75 3.31 -14.12
N ALA A 114 -18.98 3.11 -13.63
CA ALA A 114 -19.46 3.76 -12.42
C ALA A 114 -18.66 3.31 -11.18
N LYS A 115 -18.42 2.00 -11.03
CA LYS A 115 -17.65 1.45 -9.91
C LYS A 115 -16.20 1.93 -9.92
N GLU A 116 -15.55 1.98 -11.08
CA GLU A 116 -14.18 2.49 -11.18
C GLU A 116 -14.13 3.98 -10.85
N ALA A 117 -15.05 4.80 -11.36
CA ALA A 117 -15.07 6.24 -11.10
C ALA A 117 -15.21 6.56 -9.60
N VAL A 118 -16.14 5.89 -8.92
CA VAL A 118 -16.35 6.02 -7.47
C VAL A 118 -15.09 5.58 -6.71
N THR A 119 -14.52 4.44 -7.08
CA THR A 119 -13.32 3.91 -6.43
C THR A 119 -12.12 4.83 -6.59
N ASP A 120 -11.92 5.39 -7.79
CA ASP A 120 -10.85 6.34 -8.07
C ASP A 120 -11.03 7.62 -7.24
N ALA A 121 -12.24 8.18 -7.20
CA ALA A 121 -12.54 9.37 -6.41
C ALA A 121 -12.27 9.16 -4.91
N ILE A 122 -12.69 8.02 -4.34
CA ILE A 122 -12.40 7.66 -2.94
C ILE A 122 -10.89 7.66 -2.68
N LYS A 123 -10.11 6.96 -3.51
CA LYS A 123 -8.65 6.87 -3.34
C LYS A 123 -7.98 8.23 -3.42
N ARG A 124 -8.43 9.08 -4.35
CA ARG A 124 -7.89 10.43 -4.55
C ARG A 124 -8.25 11.38 -3.39
N SER A 125 -9.48 11.35 -2.90
CA SER A 125 -9.87 12.08 -1.69
C SER A 125 -9.02 11.66 -0.49
N PHE A 126 -8.80 10.35 -0.32
CA PHE A 126 -7.97 9.82 0.76
C PHE A 126 -6.48 10.21 0.66
N ARG A 127 -5.94 10.26 -0.56
CA ARG A 127 -4.54 10.63 -0.81
C ARG A 127 -4.14 11.93 -0.09
N SER A 128 -5.06 12.90 -0.02
CA SER A 128 -4.81 14.20 0.59
C SER A 128 -4.64 14.18 2.12
N PHE A 129 -4.89 13.04 2.79
CA PHE A 129 -4.63 12.87 4.22
C PHE A 129 -3.19 12.46 4.55
N GLY A 130 -2.44 11.86 3.62
CA GLY A 130 -1.04 11.50 3.89
C GLY A 130 -0.48 10.37 3.04
N ASN A 131 0.79 10.03 3.32
CA ASN A 131 1.57 9.06 2.57
C ASN A 131 0.97 7.65 2.64
N GLN A 132 0.34 7.29 3.76
CA GLN A 132 -0.34 6.00 3.92
C GLN A 132 -1.47 5.76 2.92
N PHE A 133 -1.98 6.81 2.28
CA PHE A 133 -2.99 6.75 1.22
C PHE A 133 -2.41 7.00 -0.18
N GLY A 134 -1.09 6.81 -0.36
CA GLY A 134 -0.46 6.85 -1.67
C GLY A 134 -0.01 8.22 -2.14
N ASN A 135 0.05 9.23 -1.26
CA ASN A 135 0.51 10.57 -1.65
C ASN A 135 1.93 10.57 -2.24
N SER A 136 2.83 9.78 -1.64
CA SER A 136 4.23 9.63 -2.06
C SER A 136 4.41 8.99 -3.44
N LEU A 137 3.41 8.25 -3.95
CA LEU A 137 3.48 7.64 -5.30
C LEU A 137 3.52 8.67 -6.43
N TYR A 138 3.10 9.90 -6.13
CA TYR A 138 3.07 11.02 -7.08
C TYR A 138 4.37 11.82 -7.08
N ASP A 139 5.27 11.54 -6.14
CA ASP A 139 6.58 12.17 -6.08
C ASP A 139 7.51 11.56 -7.15
N LYS A 140 7.68 12.30 -8.25
CA LYS A 140 8.52 11.87 -9.38
C LYS A 140 10.00 11.75 -9.01
N SER A 141 10.46 12.42 -7.95
CA SER A 141 11.85 12.31 -7.49
C SER A 141 12.16 10.93 -6.90
N ARG A 142 11.16 10.28 -6.29
CA ARG A 142 11.30 8.94 -5.70
C ARG A 142 11.25 7.82 -6.73
N ASN A 143 10.50 8.01 -7.82
CA ASN A 143 10.39 7.02 -8.89
C ASN A 143 11.68 6.82 -9.70
N GLN A 144 12.67 7.73 -9.58
CA GLN A 144 13.99 7.55 -10.20
C GLN A 144 14.90 6.59 -9.42
N ASN A 145 14.60 6.33 -8.13
CA ASN A 145 15.45 5.55 -7.23
C ASN A 145 14.86 4.18 -6.85
N GLN A 146 13.70 3.80 -7.37
CA GLN A 146 13.21 2.43 -7.17
C GLN A 146 13.94 1.49 -8.14
N PRO A 147 14.68 0.47 -7.66
CA PRO A 147 15.14 -0.61 -8.53
C PRO A 147 13.90 -1.23 -9.15
N GLN A 148 13.88 -1.34 -10.48
CA GLN A 148 12.84 -2.06 -11.20
C GLN A 148 12.70 -3.44 -10.55
N ILE A 149 11.55 -3.69 -9.92
CA ILE A 149 11.20 -5.03 -9.45
C ILE A 149 10.99 -5.86 -10.73
N GLN A 150 12.04 -6.55 -11.15
CA GLN A 150 11.97 -7.52 -12.24
C GLN A 150 11.08 -8.66 -11.77
N GLN A 151 9.88 -8.76 -12.34
CA GLN A 151 9.08 -9.98 -12.20
C GLN A 151 9.79 -11.13 -12.94
N PRO A 152 9.71 -12.38 -12.44
CA PRO A 152 10.28 -13.52 -13.15
C PRO A 152 9.57 -13.71 -14.50
N GLN A 153 10.31 -13.56 -15.60
CA GLN A 153 9.80 -13.89 -16.93
C GLN A 153 9.56 -15.40 -17.03
N GLN A 154 8.35 -15.79 -17.45
CA GLN A 154 8.08 -17.15 -17.91
C GLN A 154 8.86 -17.41 -19.20
N TYR A 155 9.74 -18.41 -19.14
CA TYR A 155 10.59 -18.84 -20.23
C TYR A 155 9.77 -19.47 -21.38
N SER A 156 9.88 -18.90 -22.58
CA SER A 156 9.71 -19.61 -23.85
C SER A 156 11.09 -19.81 -24.51
N GLN A 157 11.40 -21.06 -24.85
CA GLN A 157 12.69 -21.55 -25.38
C GLN A 157 12.90 -21.21 -26.88
N PRO A 158 14.15 -21.28 -27.40
CA PRO A 158 14.71 -20.26 -28.28
C PRO A 158 15.02 -20.71 -29.73
N SER A 159 15.31 -19.74 -30.60
CA SER A 159 16.07 -19.93 -31.84
C SER A 159 17.36 -19.08 -31.81
N GLN A 160 18.43 -19.73 -32.25
CA GLN A 160 19.85 -19.40 -32.10
C GLN A 160 20.29 -18.10 -32.80
N GLN A 161 21.24 -17.37 -32.20
CA GLN A 161 22.52 -17.03 -32.82
C GLN A 161 23.50 -16.43 -31.79
N GLN A 162 24.74 -16.91 -31.86
CA GLN A 162 25.89 -16.59 -31.01
C GLN A 162 26.39 -15.16 -31.27
N ILE A 163 26.88 -14.49 -30.23
CA ILE A 163 28.21 -13.86 -30.17
C ILE A 163 28.66 -13.82 -28.71
N GLN A 164 29.96 -14.04 -28.56
CA GLN A 164 30.75 -14.35 -27.38
C GLN A 164 31.34 -13.07 -26.79
N GLN A 165 31.31 -12.90 -25.45
CA GLN A 165 32.30 -12.11 -24.69
C GLN A 165 32.21 -12.35 -23.16
N THR A 166 33.39 -12.27 -22.54
CA THR A 166 33.89 -12.74 -21.24
C THR A 166 33.37 -12.02 -19.97
N PRO A 167 33.56 -12.60 -18.76
CA PRO A 167 32.94 -12.15 -17.52
C PRO A 167 33.79 -11.14 -16.74
N SER A 168 33.13 -10.10 -16.20
CA SER A 168 33.65 -9.28 -15.11
C SER A 168 32.79 -9.49 -13.86
N GLN A 169 33.44 -9.94 -12.79
CA GLN A 169 32.88 -10.03 -11.45
C GLN A 169 32.49 -8.63 -10.96
N GLN A 170 31.26 -8.46 -10.48
CA GLN A 170 30.88 -7.31 -9.65
C GLN A 170 30.27 -7.80 -8.35
N GLN A 171 30.86 -7.32 -7.26
CA GLN A 171 30.53 -7.59 -5.87
C GLN A 171 29.18 -6.97 -5.51
N HIS A 172 28.33 -7.73 -4.80
CA HIS A 172 27.15 -7.19 -4.13
C HIS A 172 27.56 -6.20 -3.02
N PRO A 173 26.89 -5.04 -2.90
CA PRO A 173 26.98 -4.23 -1.69
C PRO A 173 26.20 -4.92 -0.55
N GLN A 174 26.88 -5.22 0.56
CA GLN A 174 26.23 -5.59 1.81
C GLN A 174 25.36 -4.43 2.29
N GLN A 175 24.04 -4.62 2.35
CA GLN A 175 23.16 -3.74 3.10
C GLN A 175 23.46 -3.92 4.59
N SER A 176 23.88 -2.84 5.24
CA SER A 176 24.08 -2.78 6.70
C SER A 176 22.73 -3.02 7.40
N HIS A 177 22.48 -4.26 7.79
CA HIS A 177 21.34 -4.64 8.60
C HIS A 177 21.53 -4.05 10.01
N ASN A 178 20.78 -2.99 10.34
CA ASN A 178 20.77 -2.45 11.69
C ASN A 178 19.94 -3.40 12.58
N PRO A 179 20.53 -4.15 13.53
CA PRO A 179 19.86 -5.24 14.25
C PRO A 179 18.76 -4.79 15.23
N TYR A 180 18.59 -3.47 15.36
CA TYR A 180 17.59 -2.80 16.20
C TYR A 180 16.38 -2.31 15.40
N ASP A 181 16.39 -2.48 14.08
CA ASP A 181 15.26 -2.11 13.23
C ASP A 181 14.25 -3.28 13.15
N TYR A 182 13.18 -3.18 13.96
CA TYR A 182 12.08 -4.16 13.98
C TYR A 182 10.97 -3.86 12.96
N SER A 183 11.22 -2.97 11.99
CA SER A 183 10.27 -2.60 10.92
C SER A 183 9.64 -3.82 10.23
N SER A 184 10.45 -4.85 9.96
CA SER A 184 9.97 -6.09 9.35
C SER A 184 8.94 -6.84 10.21
N LEU A 185 9.00 -6.74 11.53
CA LEU A 185 8.04 -7.36 12.45
C LEU A 185 6.76 -6.53 12.56
N TYR A 186 6.88 -5.20 12.62
CA TYR A 186 5.71 -4.31 12.60
C TYR A 186 4.88 -4.46 11.32
N ASN A 187 5.55 -4.64 10.17
CA ASN A 187 4.89 -4.90 8.88
C ASN A 187 4.12 -6.23 8.86
N LEU A 188 4.51 -7.19 9.70
CA LEU A 188 3.79 -8.45 9.88
C LEU A 188 2.66 -8.33 10.92
N GLY A 189 2.34 -7.13 11.39
CA GLY A 189 1.33 -6.89 12.42
C GLY A 189 1.77 -7.33 13.81
N LEU A 190 3.08 -7.52 14.03
CA LEU A 190 3.65 -7.84 15.33
C LEU A 190 4.12 -6.56 16.01
N THR A 191 3.91 -6.46 17.31
CA THR A 191 4.35 -5.33 18.14
C THR A 191 5.46 -5.79 19.07
N ILE A 192 6.43 -4.91 19.33
CA ILE A 192 7.48 -5.13 20.31
C ILE A 192 7.17 -4.28 21.55
N LEU A 193 7.14 -4.92 22.71
CA LEU A 193 6.91 -4.28 24.01
C LEU A 193 8.14 -4.45 24.90
N GLU A 194 8.52 -3.42 25.64
CA GLU A 194 9.51 -3.53 26.70
C GLU A 194 8.86 -4.07 27.98
N GLN A 195 9.39 -5.17 28.50
CA GLN A 195 9.01 -5.75 29.79
C GLN A 195 10.27 -6.00 30.63
N GLY A 196 10.58 -5.06 31.52
CA GLY A 196 11.78 -5.11 32.35
C GLY A 196 13.05 -4.92 31.52
N GLN A 197 13.97 -5.89 31.55
CA GLN A 197 15.20 -5.88 30.76
C GLN A 197 15.07 -6.57 29.39
N ASN A 198 13.86 -6.96 29.00
CA ASN A 198 13.60 -7.73 27.78
C ASN A 198 12.59 -7.01 26.88
N LEU A 199 12.80 -7.13 25.57
CA LEU A 199 11.82 -6.90 24.52
C LEU A 199 11.00 -8.16 24.33
N ILE A 200 9.69 -8.03 24.17
CA ILE A 200 8.76 -9.13 23.90
C ILE A 200 7.96 -8.84 22.63
N VAL A 201 7.82 -9.85 21.78
CA VAL A 201 6.97 -9.76 20.58
C VAL A 201 5.54 -10.18 20.92
N MET A 202 4.56 -9.42 20.46
CA MET A 202 3.12 -9.65 20.65
C MET A 202 2.38 -9.47 19.32
N GLY A 203 1.31 -10.22 19.07
CA GLY A 203 0.46 -10.03 17.89
C GLY A 203 -0.21 -11.32 17.44
N ASP A 204 -0.98 -11.23 16.36
CA ASP A 204 -1.69 -12.39 15.82
C ASP A 204 -0.77 -13.26 14.95
N ASP A 205 -1.06 -14.56 14.93
CA ASP A 205 -0.40 -15.56 14.07
C ASP A 205 1.14 -15.58 14.16
N MET A 206 1.67 -15.41 15.37
CA MET A 206 3.12 -15.39 15.62
C MET A 206 3.81 -16.71 15.24
N TYR A 207 3.08 -17.82 15.21
CA TYR A 207 3.63 -19.13 14.87
C TYR A 207 4.08 -19.19 13.40
N ASN A 208 3.25 -18.70 12.47
CA ASN A 208 3.59 -18.65 11.05
C ASN A 208 4.65 -17.57 10.73
N LYS A 209 4.85 -16.61 11.64
CA LYS A 209 5.82 -15.50 11.51
C LYS A 209 7.16 -15.76 12.22
N ARG A 210 7.36 -16.98 12.75
CA ARG A 210 8.51 -17.34 13.59
C ARG A 210 9.89 -17.10 12.94
N ASP A 211 10.00 -17.26 11.63
CA ASP A 211 11.29 -17.13 10.94
C ASP A 211 11.71 -15.67 10.84
N SER A 212 10.76 -14.76 10.61
CA SER A 212 10.99 -13.31 10.68
C SER A 212 11.33 -12.86 12.10
N ILE A 213 10.62 -13.39 13.11
CA ILE A 213 10.89 -13.07 14.52
C ILE A 213 12.32 -13.50 14.92
N LYS A 214 12.74 -14.70 14.50
CA LYS A 214 14.12 -15.19 14.72
C LYS A 214 15.16 -14.34 13.99
N ALA A 215 14.87 -13.88 12.77
CA ALA A 215 15.80 -13.06 12.00
C ALA A 215 16.15 -11.74 12.70
N CYS A 216 15.23 -11.18 13.50
CA CYS A 216 15.47 -10.00 14.34
C CYS A 216 16.16 -10.30 15.69
N GLY A 217 16.57 -11.55 15.93
CA GLY A 217 17.32 -11.96 17.12
C GLY A 217 16.47 -12.32 18.33
N PHE A 218 15.15 -12.44 18.21
CA PHE A 218 14.28 -12.91 19.30
C PHE A 218 14.36 -14.43 19.47
N ARG A 219 14.27 -14.87 20.72
CA ARG A 219 14.30 -16.28 21.13
C ARG A 219 12.93 -16.67 21.69
N PHE A 220 12.50 -17.90 21.42
CA PHE A 220 11.24 -18.41 21.96
C PHE A 220 11.45 -19.08 23.31
N ASP A 221 10.71 -18.64 24.32
CA ASP A 221 10.66 -19.26 25.64
C ASP A 221 9.48 -20.24 25.71
N THR A 222 9.76 -21.53 25.84
CA THR A 222 8.73 -22.58 25.80
C THR A 222 7.78 -22.56 27.01
N PRO A 223 8.25 -22.34 28.25
CA PRO A 223 7.37 -22.22 29.42
C PRO A 223 6.37 -21.05 29.33
N SER A 224 6.82 -19.85 28.95
CA SER A 224 5.92 -18.69 28.83
C SER A 224 5.22 -18.56 27.49
N LYS A 225 5.64 -19.35 26.47
CA LYS A 225 5.19 -19.26 25.07
C LYS A 225 5.37 -17.86 24.45
N THR A 226 6.40 -17.14 24.87
CA THR A 226 6.68 -15.78 24.39
C THR A 226 7.98 -15.71 23.59
N TRP A 227 8.05 -14.74 22.67
CA TRP A 227 9.28 -14.41 21.96
C TRP A 227 9.95 -13.21 22.64
N TRP A 228 11.20 -13.37 23.04
CA TRP A 228 11.91 -12.34 23.82
C TRP A 228 13.35 -12.10 23.33
N LYS A 229 13.87 -10.91 23.61
CA LYS A 229 15.27 -10.51 23.36
C LYS A 229 15.71 -9.56 24.48
N PRO A 230 16.91 -9.68 25.06
CA PRO A 230 17.39 -8.72 26.05
C PRO A 230 17.63 -7.34 25.41
N ILE A 231 17.41 -6.27 26.17
CA ILE A 231 17.71 -4.90 25.75
C ILE A 231 19.21 -4.67 25.96
N ASP A 232 19.97 -4.52 24.87
CA ASP A 232 21.40 -4.18 24.95
C ASP A 232 21.55 -2.70 25.34
N GLN A 233 22.07 -2.44 26.55
CA GLN A 233 22.40 -1.10 27.03
C GLN A 233 23.70 -0.58 26.39
N GLN A 234 23.67 -0.19 25.10
CA GLN A 234 24.75 0.57 24.43
C GLN A 234 24.13 1.44 23.33
N GLN A 235 24.18 2.77 23.27
CA GLN A 235 24.83 3.82 24.06
C GLN A 235 23.95 5.08 24.01
N VAL A 236 23.77 5.72 25.17
CA VAL A 236 23.68 7.17 25.27
C VAL A 236 25.12 7.67 25.09
N ALA A 237 25.40 8.33 23.97
CA ALA A 237 26.55 9.21 23.77
C ALA A 237 26.26 10.16 22.61
#